data_AF-A0A2S6TY22-F1
#
_entry.id   AF-A0A2S6TY22-F1
#
_cell.length_a   1.000
_cell.length_b   1.000
_cell.length_c   1.000
_cell.angle_alpha   90.00
_cell.angle_beta   90.00
_cell.angle_gamma   90.00
#
_symmetry.space_group_name_H-M   'P 1'
#
loop_
_entity.id
_entity.type
_entity.pdbx_description
1 polymer ?
#
loop_
_entity_poly.entity_id
_entity_poly.type
_entity_poly.pdbx_seq_one_letter_code
_entity_poly.pdbx_strand_id
1 'polypeptide(L)'
;RHDHFLTDPTHVRPILPDQFTLFSKSANLEWAQQGYANTPLGEFLDVDFEIAETNWIADEKWVGKIRKGEIDEGELANLAIHQNNVVREIKITLKVLKPNSIRS
;
A
#
# COMPACT_ATOMS: atom_id res chain seq x y z
N ARG A 1 7.16 2.12 10.29
CA ARG A 1 7.16 3.59 10.50
C ARG A 1 8.54 4.14 10.17
N HIS A 2 8.64 5.33 9.57
CA HIS A 2 9.92 6.01 9.28
C HIS A 2 9.92 7.40 9.92
N ASP A 3 11.04 7.86 10.45
CA ASP A 3 11.13 9.13 11.18
C ASP A 3 11.00 10.34 10.25
N HIS A 4 11.27 10.18 8.94
CA HIS A 4 10.96 11.20 7.91
C HIS A 4 9.48 11.63 7.93
N PHE A 5 8.55 10.74 8.31
CA PHE A 5 7.13 11.06 8.45
C PHE A 5 6.80 11.84 9.73
N LEU A 6 7.76 12.07 10.63
CA LEU A 6 7.53 12.74 11.92
C LEU A 6 8.15 14.12 11.99
N THR A 7 9.29 14.30 11.33
CA THR A 7 10.04 15.56 11.35
C THR A 7 9.55 16.55 10.29
N ASP A 8 8.94 16.05 9.21
CA ASP A 8 8.38 16.88 8.15
C ASP A 8 6.85 17.03 8.35
N PRO A 9 6.35 18.23 8.67
CA PRO A 9 4.93 18.46 8.91
C PRO A 9 4.06 18.29 7.66
N THR A 10 4.65 18.21 6.46
CA THR A 10 3.92 17.92 5.21
C THR A 10 3.60 16.43 5.03
N HIS A 11 4.26 15.55 5.79
CA HIS A 11 4.15 14.10 5.67
C HIS A 11 3.34 13.51 6.84
N VAL A 12 2.06 13.85 6.91
CA VAL A 12 1.21 13.71 8.12
C VAL A 12 0.90 12.24 8.49
N ARG A 13 0.85 11.30 7.53
CA ARG A 13 0.62 9.85 7.75
C ARG A 13 0.94 9.06 6.48
N PRO A 14 1.60 7.88 6.56
CA PRO A 14 1.83 7.05 5.39
C PRO A 14 0.51 6.47 4.86
N ILE A 15 0.33 6.53 3.55
CA ILE A 15 -0.74 5.83 2.84
C ILE A 15 -0.27 4.39 2.62
N LEU A 16 -1.03 3.42 3.12
CA LEU A 16 -0.72 2.00 2.98
C LEU A 16 -1.53 1.38 1.82
N PRO A 17 -0.99 0.37 1.12
CA PRO A 17 -1.70 -0.31 0.03
C PRO A 17 -3.09 -0.78 0.44
N ASP A 18 -3.22 -1.42 1.59
CA ASP A 18 -4.47 -1.99 2.08
C ASP A 18 -5.61 -0.97 2.25
N GLN A 19 -5.28 0.33 2.41
CA GLN A 19 -6.29 1.39 2.45
C GLN A 19 -7.02 1.52 1.12
N PHE A 20 -6.34 1.22 0.00
CA PHE A 20 -6.94 1.26 -1.33
C PHE A 20 -7.93 0.13 -1.58
N THR A 21 -7.88 -0.97 -0.80
CA THR A 21 -8.86 -2.05 -0.88
C THR A 21 -10.27 -1.57 -0.53
N LEU A 22 -10.41 -0.52 0.30
CA LEU A 22 -11.72 0.11 0.58
C LEU A 22 -12.40 0.70 -0.67
N PHE A 23 -11.62 1.00 -1.70
CA PHE A 23 -12.09 1.56 -2.97
C PHE A 23 -12.32 0.49 -4.05
N SER A 24 -12.14 -0.79 -3.73
CA SER A 24 -12.46 -1.90 -4.63
C SER A 24 -13.91 -2.32 -4.45
N LYS A 25 -14.70 -2.29 -5.52
CA LYS A 25 -16.12 -2.71 -5.46
C LYS A 25 -16.25 -4.21 -5.21
N SER A 26 -15.33 -5.03 -5.75
CA SER A 26 -15.31 -6.46 -5.48
C SER A 26 -15.07 -6.76 -3.99
N ALA A 27 -14.12 -6.06 -3.35
CA ALA A 27 -13.87 -6.22 -1.92
C ALA A 27 -15.07 -5.76 -1.07
N ASN A 28 -15.68 -4.63 -1.43
CA ASN A 28 -16.88 -4.14 -0.75
C ASN A 28 -18.04 -5.13 -0.82
N LEU A 29 -18.25 -5.74 -1.99
CA LEU A 29 -19.28 -6.76 -2.18
C LEU A 29 -19.00 -8.01 -1.34
N GLU A 30 -17.75 -8.49 -1.33
CA GLU A 30 -17.35 -9.63 -0.50
C GLU A 30 -17.59 -9.35 0.98
N TRP A 31 -17.18 -8.18 1.47
CA TRP A 31 -17.39 -7.79 2.86
C TRP A 31 -18.86 -7.65 3.23
N ALA A 32 -19.69 -7.10 2.33
CA ALA A 32 -21.13 -7.03 2.53
C ALA A 32 -21.76 -8.43 2.64
N GLN A 33 -21.31 -9.38 1.82
CA GLN A 33 -21.77 -10.78 1.88
C GLN A 33 -21.32 -11.48 3.16
N GLN A 34 -20.10 -11.21 3.63
CA GLN A 34 -19.53 -11.81 4.84
C GLN A 34 -19.95 -11.08 6.13
N GLY A 35 -20.68 -9.96 6.03
CA GLY A 35 -21.16 -9.19 7.18
C GLY A 35 -20.08 -8.36 7.87
N TYR A 36 -18.99 -8.02 7.18
CA TYR A 36 -17.94 -7.17 7.74
C TYR A 36 -18.33 -5.69 7.71
N ALA A 37 -17.95 -4.95 8.76
CA ALA A 37 -18.28 -3.54 8.96
C ALA A 37 -17.28 -2.56 8.33
N ASN A 38 -16.53 -3.00 7.33
CA ASN A 38 -15.59 -2.13 6.62
C ASN A 38 -16.36 -1.04 5.85
N THR A 39 -15.81 0.18 5.76
CA THR A 39 -16.46 1.27 5.02
C THR A 39 -16.34 1.03 3.50
N PRO A 40 -17.43 0.86 2.75
CA PRO A 40 -17.38 0.50 1.34
C PRO A 40 -17.19 1.75 0.45
N LEU A 41 -15.99 2.35 0.48
CA LEU A 41 -15.72 3.63 -0.22
C LEU A 41 -15.87 3.53 -1.74
N GLY A 42 -15.53 2.40 -2.34
CA GLY A 42 -15.74 2.15 -3.77
C GLY A 42 -17.21 2.23 -4.18
N GLU A 43 -18.13 1.75 -3.32
CA GLU A 43 -19.57 1.88 -3.56
C GLU A 43 -20.05 3.32 -3.32
N PHE A 44 -19.60 3.96 -2.23
CA PHE A 44 -20.04 5.32 -1.88
C PHE A 44 -19.60 6.40 -2.86
N LEU A 45 -18.42 6.23 -3.48
CA LEU A 45 -17.83 7.21 -4.39
C LEU A 45 -17.98 6.83 -5.86
N ASP A 46 -18.61 5.69 -6.15
CA ASP A 46 -18.74 5.12 -7.50
C ASP A 46 -17.39 4.98 -8.24
N VAL A 47 -16.37 4.48 -7.53
CA VAL A 47 -15.05 4.19 -8.08
C VAL A 47 -14.71 2.72 -7.88
N ASP A 48 -13.89 2.18 -8.76
CA ASP A 48 -13.40 0.81 -8.63
C ASP A 48 -11.90 0.77 -8.92
N PHE A 49 -11.13 0.56 -7.86
CA PHE A 49 -9.68 0.44 -7.92
C PHE A 49 -9.21 -0.97 -7.59
N GLU A 50 -8.23 -1.43 -8.34
CA GLU A 50 -7.49 -2.66 -8.08
C GLU A 50 -6.02 -2.33 -7.86
N ILE A 51 -5.42 -2.90 -6.81
CA ILE A 51 -3.98 -2.75 -6.57
C ILE A 51 -3.25 -3.68 -7.54
N ALA A 52 -2.56 -3.10 -8.51
CA ALA A 52 -1.83 -3.86 -9.52
C ALA A 52 -0.42 -4.25 -9.05
N GLU A 53 0.23 -3.37 -8.31
CA GLU A 53 1.61 -3.55 -7.87
C GLU A 53 1.86 -2.73 -6.60
N THR A 54 2.66 -3.27 -5.69
CA THR A 54 3.16 -2.55 -4.52
C THR A 54 4.65 -2.79 -4.40
N ASN A 55 5.43 -1.71 -4.40
CA ASN A 55 6.88 -1.74 -4.27
C ASN A 55 7.31 -1.00 -3.00
N TRP A 56 7.92 -1.74 -2.08
CA TRP A 56 8.44 -1.23 -0.82
C TRP A 56 9.91 -0.89 -0.98
N ILE A 57 10.25 0.38 -0.80
CA ILE A 57 11.61 0.89 -1.02
C ILE A 57 12.29 1.08 0.33
N ALA A 58 13.36 0.32 0.54
CA ALA A 58 14.19 0.41 1.74
C ALA A 58 14.98 1.72 1.79
N ASP A 59 15.27 2.18 3.00
CA ASP A 59 16.16 3.32 3.22
C ASP A 59 17.59 3.01 2.71
N GLU A 60 18.29 4.06 2.26
CA GLU A 60 19.63 3.95 1.67
C GLU A 60 20.63 3.25 2.58
N LYS A 61 20.50 3.42 3.91
CA LYS A 61 21.34 2.71 4.87
C LYS A 61 21.25 1.19 4.68
N TRP A 62 20.04 0.66 4.51
CA TRP A 62 19.79 -0.77 4.37
C TRP A 62 20.15 -1.28 2.98
N VAL A 63 19.87 -0.49 1.93
CA VAL A 63 20.32 -0.79 0.56
C VAL A 63 21.84 -0.90 0.50
N GLY A 64 22.55 -0.02 1.21
CA GLY A 64 24.02 -0.07 1.33
C GLY A 64 24.51 -1.35 1.99
N LYS A 65 23.81 -1.87 3.01
CA LYS A 65 24.16 -3.12 3.69
C LYS A 65 23.99 -4.35 2.79
N ILE A 66 22.89 -4.42 2.03
CA ILE A 66 22.69 -5.48 1.03
C ILE A 66 23.80 -5.47 -0.01
N ARG A 67 24.13 -4.29 -0.57
CA ARG A 67 25.19 -4.17 -1.59
C ARG A 67 26.57 -4.61 -1.09
N LYS A 68 26.82 -4.48 0.20
CA LYS A 68 28.05 -4.94 0.85
C LYS A 68 28.00 -6.42 1.26
N GLY A 69 26.86 -7.09 1.11
CA GLY A 69 26.65 -8.46 1.56
C GLY A 69 26.59 -8.60 3.08
N GLU A 70 26.35 -7.50 3.81
CA GLU A 70 26.26 -7.52 5.28
C GLU A 70 24.94 -8.13 5.78
N ILE A 71 23.89 -8.04 4.97
CA ILE A 71 22.57 -8.63 5.17
C ILE A 71 22.05 -9.11 3.82
N ASP A 72 21.12 -10.07 3.82
CA ASP A 72 20.42 -10.52 2.62
C ASP A 72 19.01 -9.92 2.47
N GLU A 73 18.32 -10.23 1.37
CA GLU A 73 16.97 -9.74 1.10
C GLU A 73 15.92 -10.30 2.07
N GLY A 74 16.09 -11.52 2.55
CA GLY A 74 15.18 -12.15 3.51
C GLY A 74 15.29 -11.51 4.89
N GLU A 75 16.51 -11.22 5.33
CA GLU A 75 16.77 -10.47 6.55
C GLU A 75 16.21 -9.05 6.44
N LEU A 76 16.39 -8.37 5.30
CA LEU A 76 15.80 -7.06 5.08
C LEU A 76 14.26 -7.09 5.16
N ALA A 77 13.62 -8.09 4.56
CA ALA A 77 12.17 -8.26 4.63
C ALA A 77 11.70 -8.47 6.08
N ASN A 78 12.42 -9.29 6.85
CA ASN A 78 12.13 -9.52 8.26
C ASN A 78 12.29 -8.23 9.08
N LEU A 79 13.36 -7.47 8.83
CA LEU A 79 13.60 -6.17 9.46
C LEU A 79 12.49 -5.16 9.12
N ALA A 80 11.99 -5.16 7.89
CA ALA A 80 10.91 -4.26 7.46
C ALA A 80 9.60 -4.48 8.23
N ILE A 81 9.35 -5.70 8.73
CA ILE A 81 8.19 -6.05 9.55
C ILE A 81 8.40 -5.63 11.02
N HIS A 82 9.61 -5.82 11.55
CA HIS A 82 9.87 -5.69 12.99
C HIS A 82 10.51 -4.38 13.43
N GLN A 83 11.10 -3.61 12.51
CA GLN A 83 11.86 -2.41 12.84
C GLN A 83 11.30 -1.17 12.14
N ASN A 84 11.45 -0.04 12.84
CA ASN A 84 11.21 1.27 12.26
C ASN A 84 12.41 1.70 11.41
N ASN A 85 12.19 2.64 10.50
CA ASN A 85 13.21 3.26 9.65
C ASN A 85 13.86 2.27 8.67
N VAL A 86 13.15 1.21 8.28
CA VAL A 86 13.60 0.25 7.26
C VAL A 86 13.03 0.60 5.89
N VAL A 87 11.71 0.74 5.79
CA VAL A 87 11.03 1.21 4.59
C VAL A 87 10.94 2.74 4.62
N ARG A 88 11.43 3.38 3.56
CA ARG A 88 11.36 4.83 3.38
C ARG A 88 10.20 5.27 2.50
N GLU A 89 9.90 4.52 1.45
CA GLU A 89 8.90 4.89 0.44
C GLU A 89 8.09 3.66 0.02
N ILE A 90 6.81 3.86 -0.28
CA ILE A 90 5.90 2.84 -0.80
C ILE A 90 5.36 3.36 -2.12
N LYS A 91 5.65 2.65 -3.22
CA LYS A 91 5.06 2.94 -4.53
C LYS A 91 3.92 1.98 -4.78
N ILE A 92 2.74 2.53 -5.05
CA ILE A 92 1.51 1.76 -5.24
C ILE A 92 0.97 2.09 -6.63
N THR A 93 0.80 1.05 -7.46
CA THR A 93 0.20 1.18 -8.78
C THR A 93 -1.25 0.72 -8.70
N LEU A 94 -2.18 1.62 -8.99
CA LEU A 94 -3.61 1.32 -9.03
C LEU A 94 -4.11 1.22 -10.47
N LYS A 95 -4.95 0.22 -10.74
CA LYS A 95 -5.74 0.11 -11.96
C LYS A 95 -7.15 0.59 -11.69
N VAL A 96 -7.71 1.33 -12.64
CA VAL A 96 -9.12 1.75 -12.60
C VAL A 96 -9.93 0.77 -13.41
N LEU A 97 -10.88 0.09 -12.77
CA LEU A 97 -11.83 -0.77 -13.43
C LEU A 97 -13.02 0.09 -13.86
N LYS A 98 -13.25 0.19 -15.16
CA LYS A 98 -14.41 0.91 -15.70
C LYS A 98 -15.41 -0.10 -16.22
N PRO A 99 -16.71 0.09 -15.98
CA PRO A 99 -17.72 -0.72 -16.64
C PRO A 99 -17.55 -0.57 -18.15
N ASN A 100 -17.68 -1.68 -18.89
CA ASN A 100 -17.67 -1.64 -20.35
C ASN A 100 -18.77 -0.69 -20.80
N SER A 101 -18.38 0.52 -21.23
CA SER A 101 -19.30 1.44 -21.87
C SER A 101 -19.62 0.86 -23.24
N ILE A 102 -20.75 0.18 -23.34
CA ILE A 102 -21.38 -0.03 -24.64
C ILE A 102 -21.74 1.37 -25.11
N ARG A 103 -20.93 1.93 -26.01
CA ARG A 103 -21.30 3.14 -26.74
C ARG A 103 -22.48 2.74 -27.63
N SER A 104 -23.70 3.08 -27.20
CA SER A 104 -24.90 3.05 -28.03
C SER A 104 -24.82 4.13 -29.10
#